data_AF-A0A7K4IIZ5-F1
#
_entry.id   AF-A0A7K4IIZ5-F1
#
_cell.length_a   1.000
_cell.length_b   1.000
_cell.length_c   1.000
_cell.angle_alpha   90.00
_cell.angle_beta   90.00
_cell.angle_gamma   90.00
#
_symmetry.space_group_name_H-M   'P 1'
#
loop_
_entity.id
_entity.type
_entity.pdbx_description
1 polymer ?
#
loop_
_entity_poly.entity_id
_entity_poly.type
_entity_poly.pdbx_seq_one_letter_code
_entity_poly.pdbx_strand_id
1 'polypeptide(L)'
;MVDFASIPLSTIIVTGTAVGLNLISNVATRLLTDVERARRIRAEVKAFRKELRQAIVTKNKAKEEKLRKKEKQMTSLEMKVSMQRMKPLLFFWIPFILIYYLLVMLLEPAGGINAIVAISPVQIPVLNIGVPLPEGGYGFNLFWWYLISSLSFSSISMKLLGTGMD
;
A
#
# COMPACT_ATOMS: atom_id res chain seq x y z
N MET A 1 7.00 36.04 20.22
CA MET A 1 7.14 34.66 19.70
C MET A 1 5.79 34.26 19.18
N VAL A 2 5.68 33.90 17.90
CA VAL A 2 4.39 33.56 17.28
C VAL A 2 3.97 32.19 17.81
N ASP A 3 2.85 32.14 18.52
CA ASP A 3 2.30 30.93 19.10
C ASP A 3 1.48 30.17 18.05
N PHE A 4 2.16 29.25 17.37
CA PHE A 4 1.58 28.37 16.34
C PHE A 4 0.57 27.37 16.90
N ALA A 5 0.35 27.32 18.23
CA ALA A 5 -0.64 26.47 18.89
C ALA A 5 -2.07 27.07 18.90
N SER A 6 -2.24 28.32 18.45
CA SER A 6 -3.57 28.90 18.26
C SER A 6 -4.34 28.19 17.14
N ILE A 7 -5.41 27.51 17.54
CA ILE A 7 -6.27 26.58 16.77
C ILE A 7 -6.67 27.05 15.34
N PRO A 8 -6.96 28.33 15.06
CA PRO A 8 -7.34 28.72 13.70
C PRO A 8 -6.14 28.74 12.72
N LEU A 9 -4.94 29.09 13.16
CA LEU A 9 -3.78 29.23 12.27
C LEU A 9 -3.13 27.87 11.97
N SER A 10 -3.08 26.99 12.97
CA SER A 10 -2.59 25.61 12.82
C SER A 10 -3.48 24.80 11.87
N THR A 11 -4.81 24.99 11.94
CA THR A 11 -5.77 24.34 11.03
C THR A 11 -5.55 24.76 9.59
N ILE A 12 -5.33 26.06 9.32
CA ILE A 12 -5.08 26.57 7.96
C ILE A 12 -3.75 26.05 7.41
N ILE A 13 -2.70 25.98 8.23
CA ILE A 13 -1.38 25.47 7.82
C ILE A 13 -1.41 23.95 7.57
N VAL A 14 -2.08 23.19 8.44
CA VAL A 14 -2.24 21.73 8.27
C VAL A 14 -3.13 21.42 7.05
N THR A 15 -4.21 22.19 6.85
CA THR A 15 -5.08 22.02 5.68
C THR A 15 -4.36 22.43 4.39
N GLY A 16 -3.59 23.53 4.42
CA GLY A 16 -2.79 23.99 3.28
C GLY A 16 -1.70 22.99 2.87
N THR A 17 -1.02 22.38 3.85
CA THR A 17 -0.03 21.33 3.58
C THR A 17 -0.68 20.04 3.08
N ALA A 18 -1.85 19.64 3.60
CA ALA A 18 -2.61 18.49 3.10
C ALA A 18 -3.10 18.68 1.66
N VAL A 19 -3.59 19.88 1.31
CA VAL A 19 -4.01 20.23 -0.06
C VAL A 19 -2.80 20.29 -1.00
N GLY A 20 -1.69 20.90 -0.57
CA GLY A 20 -0.45 20.93 -1.33
C GLY A 20 0.11 19.53 -1.61
N LEU A 21 0.10 18.65 -0.60
CA LEU A 21 0.54 17.26 -0.72
C LEU A 21 -0.38 16.46 -1.66
N ASN A 22 -1.69 16.71 -1.64
CA ASN A 22 -2.65 16.09 -2.55
C ASN A 22 -2.43 16.52 -4.01
N LEU A 23 -2.16 17.80 -4.24
CA LEU A 23 -1.86 18.30 -5.58
C LEU A 23 -0.54 17.73 -6.12
N ILE A 24 0.51 17.69 -5.28
CA ILE A 24 1.79 17.08 -5.65
C ILE A 24 1.61 15.58 -5.89
N SER A 25 0.85 14.88 -5.05
CA SER A 25 0.52 13.46 -5.26
C SER A 25 -0.25 13.24 -6.56
N ASN A 26 -1.23 14.08 -6.89
CA ASN A 26 -2.00 13.94 -8.13
C ASN A 26 -1.15 14.23 -9.38
N VAL A 27 -0.28 15.24 -9.32
CA VAL A 27 0.64 15.56 -10.43
C VAL A 27 1.69 14.47 -10.55
N ALA A 28 2.32 14.04 -9.46
CA ALA A 28 3.29 12.95 -9.45
C ALA A 28 2.66 11.64 -9.95
N THR A 29 1.43 11.33 -9.55
CA THR A 29 0.71 10.15 -10.02
C THR A 29 0.41 10.26 -11.51
N ARG A 30 0.03 11.44 -12.02
CA ARG A 30 -0.22 11.66 -13.46
C ARG A 30 1.06 11.63 -14.30
N LEU A 31 2.19 12.09 -13.75
CA LEU A 31 3.47 12.16 -14.45
C LEU A 31 4.26 10.84 -14.39
N LEU A 32 4.13 10.09 -13.29
CA LEU A 32 4.83 8.82 -13.06
C LEU A 32 4.03 7.62 -13.58
N THR A 33 2.71 7.76 -13.76
CA THR A 33 1.86 6.66 -14.23
C THR A 33 1.60 6.77 -15.72
N ASP A 34 2.37 6.03 -16.48
CA ASP A 34 2.12 5.77 -17.90
C ASP A 34 0.94 4.78 -18.04
N VAL A 35 -0.26 5.25 -17.64
CA VAL A 35 -1.49 4.44 -17.54
C VAL A 35 -1.83 3.80 -18.88
N GLU A 36 -1.61 4.54 -19.98
CA GLU A 36 -1.87 4.04 -21.33
C GLU A 36 -0.94 2.89 -21.71
N ARG A 37 0.36 3.01 -21.46
CA ARG A 37 1.32 1.94 -21.76
C ARG A 37 1.01 0.68 -20.93
N ALA A 38 0.69 0.86 -19.65
CA ALA A 38 0.27 -0.24 -18.79
C ALA A 38 -1.03 -0.90 -19.27
N ARG A 39 -2.01 -0.11 -19.73
CA ARG A 39 -3.29 -0.62 -20.26
C ARG A 39 -3.10 -1.41 -21.56
N ARG A 40 -2.27 -0.91 -22.47
CA ARG A 40 -1.94 -1.60 -23.74
C ARG A 40 -1.26 -2.94 -23.48
N ILE A 41 -0.20 -2.96 -22.66
CA ILE A 41 0.53 -4.20 -22.31
C ILE A 41 -0.39 -5.20 -21.62
N ARG A 42 -1.26 -4.76 -20.70
CA ARG A 42 -2.24 -5.63 -20.05
C ARG A 42 -3.23 -6.25 -21.03
N ALA A 43 -3.72 -5.47 -22.00
CA ALA A 43 -4.62 -5.98 -23.03
C ALA A 43 -3.94 -7.04 -23.91
N GLU A 44 -2.69 -6.79 -24.31
CA GLU A 44 -1.87 -7.73 -25.10
C GLU A 44 -1.59 -9.03 -24.35
N VAL A 45 -1.18 -8.94 -23.08
CA VAL A 45 -0.98 -10.12 -22.21
C VAL A 45 -2.28 -10.91 -22.02
N LYS A 46 -3.43 -10.23 -21.86
CA LYS A 46 -4.74 -10.88 -21.72
C LYS A 46 -5.13 -11.64 -22.99
N ALA A 47 -4.92 -11.04 -24.17
CA ALA A 47 -5.15 -11.70 -25.45
C ALA A 47 -4.23 -12.91 -25.63
N PHE A 48 -2.93 -12.76 -25.33
CA PHE A 48 -1.95 -13.84 -25.38
C PHE A 48 -2.32 -15.01 -24.45
N ARG A 49 -2.69 -14.74 -23.19
CA ARG A 49 -3.12 -15.77 -22.24
C ARG A 49 -4.38 -16.51 -22.71
N LYS A 50 -5.31 -15.80 -23.36
CA LYS A 50 -6.52 -16.41 -23.96
C LYS A 50 -6.14 -17.37 -25.09
N GLU A 51 -5.24 -16.96 -25.98
CA GLU A 51 -4.74 -17.81 -27.08
C GLU A 51 -3.98 -19.03 -26.56
N LEU A 52 -3.12 -18.85 -25.55
CA LEU A 52 -2.39 -19.95 -24.91
C LEU A 52 -3.36 -20.95 -24.29
N ARG A 53 -4.37 -20.47 -23.54
CA ARG A 53 -5.41 -21.32 -22.95
C ARG A 53 -6.18 -22.09 -24.03
N GLN A 54 -6.55 -21.44 -25.13
CA GLN A 54 -7.21 -22.11 -26.26
C GLN A 54 -6.32 -23.16 -26.92
N ALA A 55 -5.02 -22.89 -27.10
CA ALA A 55 -4.07 -23.85 -27.65
C ALA A 55 -3.91 -25.09 -26.76
N ILE A 56 -3.88 -24.91 -25.44
CA ILE A 56 -3.83 -25.99 -24.45
C ILE A 56 -5.13 -26.82 -24.49
N VAL A 57 -6.29 -26.16 -24.47
CA VAL A 57 -7.60 -26.83 -24.48
C VAL A 57 -7.81 -27.63 -25.78
N THR A 58 -7.36 -27.08 -26.91
CA THR A 58 -7.42 -27.76 -28.23
C THR A 58 -6.29 -28.77 -28.44
N LYS A 59 -5.42 -28.99 -27.45
CA LYS A 59 -4.27 -29.92 -27.48
C LYS A 59 -3.34 -29.71 -28.68
N ASN A 60 -3.28 -28.49 -29.22
CA ASN A 60 -2.45 -28.17 -30.37
C ASN A 60 -1.00 -27.93 -29.93
N LYS A 61 -0.22 -29.01 -29.86
CA LYS A 61 1.17 -28.99 -29.35
C LYS A 61 2.09 -28.04 -30.14
N ALA A 62 1.93 -27.95 -31.45
CA ALA A 62 2.74 -27.05 -32.28
C ALA A 62 2.45 -25.57 -32.00
N LYS A 63 1.18 -25.23 -31.75
CA LYS A 63 0.77 -23.85 -31.40
C LYS A 63 1.14 -23.52 -29.95
N GLU A 64 1.01 -24.49 -29.04
CA GLU A 64 1.41 -24.34 -27.63
C GLU A 64 2.90 -24.03 -27.51
N GLU A 65 3.78 -24.80 -28.16
CA GLU A 65 5.23 -24.59 -28.04
C GLU A 65 5.67 -23.21 -28.57
N LYS A 66 5.06 -22.77 -29.69
CA LYS A 66 5.29 -21.41 -30.23
C LYS A 66 4.82 -20.32 -29.27
N LEU A 67 3.67 -20.49 -28.63
CA LEU A 67 3.15 -19.52 -27.65
C LEU A 67 3.98 -19.52 -26.37
N ARG A 68 4.39 -20.68 -25.85
CA ARG A 68 5.28 -20.77 -24.66
C ARG A 68 6.62 -20.05 -24.86
N LYS A 69 7.18 -20.06 -26.07
CA LYS A 69 8.39 -19.26 -26.39
C LYS A 69 8.14 -17.75 -26.24
N LYS A 70 6.94 -17.27 -26.57
CA LYS A 70 6.52 -15.87 -26.39
C LYS A 70 6.09 -15.54 -24.95
N GLU A 71 5.70 -16.55 -24.16
CA GLU A 71 5.28 -16.39 -22.76
C GLU A 71 6.34 -15.67 -21.93
N LYS A 72 7.62 -16.08 -22.05
CA LYS A 72 8.73 -15.44 -21.32
C LYS A 72 8.84 -13.93 -21.63
N GLN A 73 8.63 -13.54 -22.89
CA GLN A 73 8.65 -12.13 -23.29
C GLN A 73 7.45 -11.37 -22.70
N MET A 74 6.24 -11.94 -22.80
CA MET A 74 5.01 -11.33 -22.27
C MET A 74 5.05 -11.18 -20.74
N THR A 75 5.51 -12.21 -20.04
CA THR A 75 5.71 -12.17 -18.58
C THR A 75 6.74 -11.11 -18.20
N SER A 76 7.83 -10.95 -18.95
CA SER A 76 8.82 -9.90 -18.67
C SER A 76 8.27 -8.48 -18.88
N LEU A 77 7.39 -8.28 -19.87
CA LEU A 77 6.71 -7.00 -20.10
C LEU A 77 5.72 -6.69 -18.97
N GLU A 78 4.96 -7.68 -18.54
CA GLU A 78 4.04 -7.56 -17.40
C GLU A 78 4.79 -7.23 -16.10
N MET A 79 5.94 -7.88 -15.86
CA MET A 79 6.82 -7.57 -14.73
C MET A 79 7.32 -6.13 -14.77
N LYS A 80 7.76 -5.61 -15.93
CA LYS A 80 8.20 -4.21 -16.05
C LYS A 80 7.08 -3.22 -15.69
N VAL A 81 5.85 -3.48 -16.14
CA VAL A 81 4.68 -2.67 -15.78
C VAL A 81 4.36 -2.79 -14.28
N SER A 82 4.54 -3.97 -13.70
CA SER A 82 4.37 -4.18 -12.25
C SER A 82 5.42 -3.41 -11.45
N MET A 83 6.71 -3.49 -11.83
CA MET A 83 7.79 -2.78 -11.13
C MET A 83 7.66 -1.26 -11.22
N GLN A 84 7.10 -0.72 -12.31
CA GLN A 84 6.77 0.70 -12.41
C GLN A 84 5.77 1.15 -11.34
N ARG A 85 4.85 0.27 -10.92
CA ARG A 85 3.88 0.54 -9.84
C ARG A 85 4.46 0.31 -8.44
N MET A 86 5.50 -0.51 -8.34
CA MET A 86 6.20 -0.75 -7.07
C MET A 86 7.13 0.41 -6.68
N LYS A 87 7.68 1.15 -7.65
CA LYS A 87 8.49 2.35 -7.36
C LYS A 87 7.76 3.38 -6.48
N PRO A 88 6.49 3.75 -6.78
CA PRO A 88 5.68 4.56 -5.89
C PRO A 88 5.53 4.00 -4.47
N LEU A 89 5.42 2.68 -4.30
CA LEU A 89 5.29 2.06 -2.97
C LEU A 89 6.53 2.33 -2.11
N LEU A 90 7.73 2.25 -2.68
CA LEU A 90 8.98 2.57 -1.96
C LEU A 90 9.03 4.06 -1.57
N PHE A 91 8.52 4.95 -2.43
CA PHE A 91 8.41 6.36 -2.12
C PHE A 91 7.46 6.64 -0.95
N PHE A 92 6.33 5.92 -0.85
CA PHE A 92 5.43 6.00 0.30
C PHE A 92 5.99 5.32 1.57
N TRP A 93 6.88 4.34 1.42
CA TRP A 93 7.53 3.65 2.55
C TRP A 93 8.48 4.54 3.34
N ILE A 94 9.16 5.49 2.69
CA ILE A 94 10.09 6.42 3.35
C ILE A 94 9.38 7.31 4.40
N PRO A 95 8.33 8.09 4.05
CA PRO A 95 7.62 8.90 5.05
C PRO A 95 6.92 8.03 6.09
N PHE A 96 6.47 6.82 5.73
CA PHE A 96 5.88 5.87 6.67
C PHE A 96 6.89 5.43 7.76
N ILE A 97 8.11 5.01 7.38
CA ILE A 97 9.18 4.68 8.34
C ILE A 97 9.53 5.90 9.20
N LEU A 98 9.61 7.08 8.59
CA LEU A 98 9.98 8.30 9.31
C LEU A 98 8.96 8.66 10.40
N ILE A 99 7.65 8.55 10.08
CA ILE A 99 6.57 8.72 11.07
C ILE A 99 6.66 7.64 12.15
N TYR A 100 6.93 6.39 11.79
CA TYR A 100 7.09 5.30 12.77
C TYR A 100 8.20 5.59 13.78
N TYR A 101 9.39 5.99 13.32
CA TYR A 101 10.50 6.34 14.22
C TYR A 101 10.19 7.55 15.09
N LEU A 102 9.49 8.55 14.54
CA LEU A 102 9.06 9.72 15.31
C LEU A 102 8.07 9.31 16.41
N LEU A 103 7.14 8.39 16.12
CA LEU A 103 6.24 7.84 17.13
C LEU A 103 6.98 7.05 18.21
N VAL A 104 7.97 6.23 17.84
CA VAL A 104 8.82 5.50 18.79
C VAL A 104 9.55 6.47 19.73
N MET A 105 10.09 7.58 19.20
CA MET A 105 10.78 8.61 19.98
C MET A 105 9.83 9.39 20.89
N LEU A 106 8.65 9.78 20.41
CA LEU A 106 7.63 10.46 21.23
C LEU A 106 7.07 9.56 22.35
N LEU A 107 6.99 8.25 22.10
CA LEU A 107 6.49 7.25 23.04
C LEU A 107 7.62 6.57 23.84
N GLU A 108 8.87 7.01 23.68
CA GLU A 108 10.02 6.52 24.43
C GLU A 108 9.79 6.59 25.96
N PRO A 109 9.23 7.68 26.53
CA PRO A 109 8.92 7.75 27.97
C PRO A 109 7.88 6.71 28.43
N ALA A 110 7.09 6.16 27.50
CA ALA A 110 6.02 5.18 27.76
C ALA A 110 6.41 3.73 27.39
N GLY A 111 7.68 3.47 27.03
CA GLY A 111 8.19 2.13 26.69
C GLY A 111 8.53 1.92 25.20
N GLY A 112 8.51 2.98 24.38
CA GLY A 112 8.97 2.97 22.99
C GLY A 112 8.26 1.92 22.13
N ILE A 113 9.03 0.97 21.57
CA ILE A 113 8.51 -0.10 20.70
C ILE A 113 7.53 -1.02 21.43
N ASN A 114 7.72 -1.19 22.74
CA ASN A 114 6.88 -2.04 23.60
C ASN A 114 5.77 -1.25 24.29
N ALA A 115 5.66 0.06 24.06
CA ALA A 115 4.59 0.86 24.61
C ALA A 115 3.22 0.29 24.16
N ILE A 116 2.32 0.09 25.12
CA ILE A 116 0.94 -0.28 24.84
C ILE A 116 0.23 0.99 24.39
N VAL A 117 -0.11 1.06 23.11
CA VAL A 117 -0.68 2.28 22.48
C VAL A 117 -2.18 2.16 22.22
N ALA A 118 -2.73 0.95 22.33
CA ALA A 118 -4.14 0.69 22.12
C ALA A 118 -4.63 -0.40 23.07
N ILE A 119 -5.83 -0.21 23.62
CA ILE A 119 -6.53 -1.18 24.46
C ILE A 119 -7.81 -1.55 23.74
N SER A 120 -7.99 -2.84 23.45
CA SER A 120 -9.23 -3.36 22.89
C SER A 120 -10.08 -4.00 23.99
N PRO A 121 -11.39 -3.69 24.06
CA PRO A 121 -12.30 -4.33 25.00
C PRO A 121 -12.61 -5.80 24.65
N VAL A 122 -12.33 -6.23 23.41
CA VAL A 122 -12.59 -7.59 22.92
C VAL A 122 -11.29 -8.20 22.38
N GLN A 123 -11.02 -9.47 22.71
CA GLN A 123 -9.90 -10.21 22.13
C GLN A 123 -10.13 -10.35 20.62
N ILE A 124 -9.12 -10.05 19.79
CA ILE A 124 -9.17 -10.39 18.36
C ILE A 124 -8.75 -11.87 18.25
N PRO A 125 -9.69 -12.82 18.07
CA PRO A 125 -9.40 -14.25 18.23
C PRO A 125 -8.57 -14.84 17.10
N VAL A 126 -8.51 -14.16 15.95
CA VAL A 126 -7.87 -14.68 14.73
C VAL A 126 -6.34 -14.73 14.85
N LEU A 127 -5.73 -13.90 15.71
CA LEU A 127 -4.27 -13.74 15.73
C LEU A 127 -3.63 -13.75 17.14
N ASN A 128 -4.39 -13.78 18.24
CA ASN A 128 -3.86 -13.84 19.63
C ASN A 128 -2.72 -12.85 19.93
N ILE A 129 -2.80 -11.65 19.38
CA ILE A 129 -1.73 -10.63 19.37
C ILE A 129 -1.85 -9.58 20.48
N GLY A 130 -2.85 -9.71 21.34
CA GLY A 130 -3.09 -8.82 22.47
C GLY A 130 -2.57 -9.40 23.78
N VAL A 131 -1.90 -8.57 24.58
CA VAL A 131 -1.49 -8.92 25.95
C VAL A 131 -2.66 -8.62 26.90
N PRO A 132 -3.16 -9.59 27.68
CA PRO A 132 -4.24 -9.34 28.62
C PRO A 132 -3.78 -8.33 29.70
N LEU A 133 -4.59 -7.30 29.93
CA LEU A 133 -4.30 -6.24 30.90
C LEU A 133 -4.97 -6.54 32.26
N PRO A 134 -4.34 -6.15 33.39
CA PRO A 134 -4.90 -6.34 34.73
C PRO A 134 -6.27 -5.69 34.95
N GLU A 135 -6.56 -4.59 34.24
CA GLU A 135 -7.83 -3.83 34.35
C GLU A 135 -8.92 -4.32 33.40
N GLY A 136 -8.69 -5.44 32.70
CA GLY A 136 -9.57 -5.96 31.67
C GLY A 136 -9.24 -5.42 30.27
N GLY A 137 -9.52 -6.23 29.25
CA GLY A 137 -9.18 -5.94 27.85
C GLY A 137 -7.78 -6.41 27.44
N TYR A 138 -7.44 -6.15 26.19
CA TYR A 138 -6.20 -6.61 25.55
C TYR A 138 -5.40 -5.41 25.02
N GLY A 139 -4.16 -5.28 25.50
CA GLY A 139 -3.23 -4.26 25.07
C GLY A 139 -2.48 -4.68 23.80
N PHE A 140 -2.37 -3.76 22.85
CA PHE A 140 -1.51 -3.92 21.68
C PHE A 140 -0.30 -3.01 21.81
N ASN A 141 0.88 -3.60 21.61
CA ASN A 141 2.10 -2.84 21.49
C ASN A 141 2.08 -1.99 20.21
N LEU A 142 2.97 -0.98 20.17
CA LEU A 142 3.11 -0.08 19.03
C LEU A 142 3.26 -0.82 17.70
N PHE A 143 4.01 -1.91 17.67
CA PHE A 143 4.18 -2.73 16.46
C PHE A 143 2.86 -3.32 15.94
N TRP A 144 2.11 -4.04 16.78
CA TRP A 144 0.87 -4.71 16.33
C TRP A 144 -0.21 -3.70 15.96
N TRP A 145 -0.34 -2.63 16.75
CA TRP A 145 -1.31 -1.58 16.46
C TRP A 145 -0.99 -0.85 15.15
N TYR A 146 0.29 -0.58 14.90
CA TYR A 146 0.76 0.04 13.66
C TYR A 146 0.56 -0.86 12.44
N LEU A 147 0.80 -2.17 12.58
CA LEU A 147 0.57 -3.14 11.50
C LEU A 147 -0.93 -3.22 11.12
N ILE A 148 -1.82 -3.32 12.11
CA ILE A 148 -3.28 -3.39 11.86
C ILE A 148 -3.78 -2.09 11.22
N SER A 149 -3.34 -0.94 11.75
CA SER A 149 -3.72 0.38 11.23
C SER A 149 -3.23 0.58 9.79
N SER A 150 -1.98 0.19 9.51
CA SER A 150 -1.39 0.32 8.17
C SER A 150 -2.02 -0.61 7.14
N LEU A 151 -2.37 -1.85 7.50
CA LEU A 151 -3.09 -2.77 6.60
C LEU A 151 -4.52 -2.27 6.29
N SER A 152 -5.19 -1.70 7.30
CA SER A 152 -6.52 -1.09 7.14
C SER A 152 -6.48 0.13 6.23
N PHE A 153 -5.50 1.01 6.42
CA PHE A 153 -5.28 2.17 5.56
C PHE A 153 -4.76 1.80 4.16
N SER A 154 -3.99 0.73 4.03
CA SER A 154 -3.53 0.22 2.73
C SER A 154 -4.71 -0.17 1.83
N SER A 155 -5.72 -0.82 2.42
CA SER A 155 -6.95 -1.20 1.71
C SER A 155 -7.75 0.02 1.22
N ILE A 156 -7.76 1.11 2.00
CA ILE A 156 -8.42 2.38 1.65
C ILE A 156 -7.60 3.14 0.60
N SER A 157 -6.27 3.13 0.74
CA SER A 157 -5.34 3.79 -0.19
C SER A 157 -5.41 3.16 -1.58
N MET A 158 -5.60 1.83 -1.68
CA MET A 158 -5.82 1.15 -2.95
C MET A 158 -7.10 1.62 -3.66
N LYS A 159 -8.15 1.98 -2.90
CA LYS A 159 -9.40 2.54 -3.45
C LYS A 159 -9.22 3.99 -3.90
N LEU A 160 -8.51 4.81 -3.13
CA LEU A 160 -8.22 6.22 -3.46
C LEU A 160 -7.28 6.39 -4.66
N LEU A 161 -6.31 5.49 -4.83
CA LEU A 161 -5.37 5.50 -5.96
C LEU A 161 -5.97 4.90 -7.26
N GLY A 162 -7.25 4.49 -7.25
CA GLY A 162 -7.92 3.95 -8.44
C GLY A 162 -7.32 2.63 -8.94
N THR A 163 -6.56 1.93 -8.10
CA THR A 163 -5.99 0.60 -8.39
C THR A 163 -6.73 -0.54 -7.72
N GLY A 164 -7.82 -0.23 -6.99
CA GLY A 164 -8.79 -1.22 -6.54
C GLY A 164 -9.26 -2.02 -7.75
N MET A 165 -8.89 -3.30 -7.77
CA MET A 165 -9.40 -4.26 -8.74
C MET A 165 -10.91 -4.38 -8.50
N ASP A 166 -11.69 -3.97 -9.50
CA ASP A 166 -12.80 -4.79 -9.94
C ASP A 166 -12.25 -6.00 -10.71
#